data_AF-A0A3M7NCR2-F1
#
_entry.id   AF-A0A3M7NCR2-F1
#
_cell.length_a   1.000
_cell.length_b   1.000
_cell.length_c   1.000
_cell.angle_alpha   90.00
_cell.angle_beta   90.00
_cell.angle_gamma   90.00
#
_symmetry.space_group_name_H-M   'P 1'
#
loop_
_entity.id
_entity.type
_entity.pdbx_description
1 polymer ?
#
loop_
_entity_poly.entity_id
_entity_poly.type
_entity_poly.pdbx_seq_one_letter_code
_entity_poly.pdbx_strand_id
1 'polypeptide(L)'
;MVEWLSICERIKVNGKPISEREFATNFFQAWNKLPKTATPALDIPPVPSAPPPLLAFHIFIKAGVNAFVCEAHMGGHYDATNIFDSPVLFVRGLKRHWSILS
;
A
#
# COMPACT_ATOMS: atom_id res chain seq x y z
N MET A 1 19.49 0.75 -17.50
CA MET A 1 18.10 0.30 -17.76
C MET A 1 17.51 0.01 -16.40
N VAL A 2 16.59 0.83 -15.90
CA VAL A 2 15.95 0.57 -14.60
C VAL A 2 15.00 -0.59 -14.84
N GLU A 3 15.31 -1.76 -14.28
CA GLU A 3 14.37 -2.87 -14.25
C GLU A 3 13.14 -2.41 -13.47
N TRP A 4 12.01 -2.30 -14.16
CA TRP A 4 10.75 -2.02 -13.49
C TRP A 4 10.42 -3.24 -12.61
N LEU A 5 10.56 -3.08 -11.29
CA LEU A 5 10.08 -4.07 -10.34
C LEU A 5 8.59 -4.33 -10.60
N SER A 6 8.24 -5.60 -10.81
CA SER A 6 6.85 -6.03 -10.86
C SER A 6 6.12 -5.57 -9.59
N ILE A 7 4.83 -5.25 -9.70
CA ILE A 7 3.98 -4.92 -8.54
C ILE A 7 4.01 -6.04 -7.49
N CYS A 8 4.20 -7.29 -7.93
CA CYS A 8 4.32 -8.45 -7.06
C CYS A 8 5.58 -8.42 -6.18
N GLU A 9 6.68 -7.83 -6.66
CA GLU A 9 7.91 -7.70 -5.87
C GLU A 9 7.77 -6.72 -4.71
N ARG A 10 6.77 -5.83 -4.76
CA ARG A 10 6.50 -4.85 -3.69
C ARG A 10 5.76 -5.46 -2.51
N ILE A 11 5.15 -6.63 -2.67
CA ILE A 11 4.37 -7.31 -1.63
C ILE A 11 4.98 -8.68 -1.38
N LYS A 12 5.56 -8.86 -0.20
CA LYS A 12 6.24 -10.11 0.18
C LYS A 12 5.61 -10.72 1.42
N VAL A 13 5.32 -12.01 1.36
CA VAL A 13 4.87 -12.80 2.51
C VAL A 13 5.96 -13.82 2.83
N ASN A 14 6.41 -13.87 4.10
CA ASN A 14 7.54 -14.70 4.53
C ASN A 14 8.80 -14.50 3.66
N GLY A 15 9.07 -13.25 3.27
CA GLY A 15 10.22 -12.87 2.46
C GLY A 15 10.11 -13.19 0.96
N LYS A 16 9.03 -13.85 0.51
CA LYS A 16 8.83 -14.21 -0.90
C LYS A 16 7.82 -13.27 -1.57
N PRO A 17 8.08 -12.79 -2.79
CA PRO A 17 7.08 -12.09 -3.59
C PRO A 17 5.81 -12.92 -3.73
N ILE A 18 4.66 -12.26 -3.73
CA ILE A 18 3.40 -12.91 -4.12
C ILE A 18 3.43 -13.26 -5.61
N SER A 19 2.64 -14.24 -6.02
CA SER A 19 2.40 -14.54 -7.43
C SER A 19 1.43 -13.53 -8.07
N GLU A 20 1.46 -13.40 -9.40
CA GLU A 20 0.48 -12.60 -10.16
C GLU A 20 -0.96 -13.06 -9.92
N ARG A 21 -1.16 -14.38 -9.74
CA ARG A 21 -2.46 -14.97 -9.42
C ARG A 21 -2.96 -14.50 -8.06
N GLU A 22 -2.11 -14.51 -7.05
CA GLU A 22 -2.44 -14.00 -5.72
C GLU A 22 -2.73 -12.50 -5.77
N PHE A 23 -1.93 -11.73 -6.51
CA PHE A 23 -2.17 -10.31 -6.73
C PHE A 23 -3.57 -10.08 -7.33
N ALA A 24 -3.87 -10.68 -8.48
CA ALA A 24 -5.13 -10.48 -9.18
C ALA A 24 -6.33 -10.91 -8.33
N THR A 25 -6.23 -12.07 -7.69
CA THR A 25 -7.30 -12.59 -6.83
C THR A 25 -7.61 -11.63 -5.68
N ASN A 26 -6.59 -11.15 -4.98
CA ASN A 26 -6.78 -10.25 -3.85
C ASN A 26 -7.18 -8.84 -4.30
N PHE A 27 -6.66 -8.37 -5.44
CA PHE A 27 -7.04 -7.10 -6.04
C PHE A 27 -8.54 -7.06 -6.31
N PHE A 28 -9.08 -8.03 -7.05
CA PHE A 28 -10.51 -8.04 -7.35
C PHE A 28 -11.37 -8.25 -6.10
N GLN A 29 -10.90 -9.01 -5.11
CA GLN A 29 -11.61 -9.16 -3.83
C GLN A 29 -11.73 -7.85 -3.05
N ALA A 30 -10.66 -7.05 -3.00
CA ALA A 30 -10.68 -5.75 -2.34
C ALA A 30 -11.45 -4.73 -3.17
N TRP A 31 -11.15 -4.64 -4.47
CA TRP A 31 -11.75 -3.70 -5.42
C TRP A 31 -13.27 -3.80 -5.46
N ASN A 32 -13.81 -5.02 -5.50
CA ASN A 32 -15.26 -5.23 -5.59
C ASN A 32 -16.01 -4.83 -4.31
N LYS A 33 -15.31 -4.59 -3.19
CA LYS A 33 -15.91 -4.12 -1.93
C LYS A 33 -15.88 -2.60 -1.79
N LEU A 34 -15.08 -1.91 -2.62
CA LEU A 34 -14.98 -0.46 -2.55
C LEU A 34 -16.20 0.22 -3.18
N PRO A 35 -16.65 1.36 -2.63
CA PRO A 35 -17.71 2.12 -3.25
C PRO A 35 -17.25 2.64 -4.62
N LYS A 36 -18.09 2.48 -5.65
CA LYS A 36 -17.76 2.91 -7.03
C LYS A 36 -18.10 4.39 -7.29
N THR A 37 -18.70 5.05 -6.32
CA THR A 37 -19.07 6.45 -6.35
C THR A 37 -18.53 7.12 -5.09
N ALA A 38 -18.40 8.44 -5.12
CA ALA A 38 -18.06 9.20 -3.93
C ALA A 38 -19.08 8.95 -2.81
N THR A 39 -18.60 8.99 -1.57
CA THR A 39 -19.40 8.88 -0.35
C THR A 39 -18.92 9.95 0.64
N PRO A 40 -19.68 10.29 1.70
CA PRO A 40 -19.21 11.24 2.71
C PRO A 40 -17.90 10.83 3.41
N ALA A 41 -17.54 9.54 3.36
CA ALA A 41 -16.29 9.01 3.90
C ALA A 41 -15.18 8.88 2.84
N LEU A 42 -15.49 9.09 1.56
CA LEU A 42 -14.58 8.94 0.44
C LEU A 42 -14.98 9.91 -0.68
N ASP A 43 -14.38 11.10 -0.66
CA ASP A 43 -14.71 12.20 -1.57
C ASP A 43 -14.35 11.89 -3.03
N ILE A 44 -13.41 10.97 -3.27
CA ILE A 44 -12.95 10.57 -4.60
C ILE A 44 -13.14 9.05 -4.75
N PRO A 45 -13.89 8.58 -5.77
CA PRO A 45 -14.04 7.15 -5.99
C PRO A 45 -12.66 6.50 -6.23
N PRO A 46 -12.46 5.25 -5.79
CA PRO A 46 -11.18 4.59 -5.97
C PRO A 46 -10.85 4.48 -7.46
N VAL A 47 -9.57 4.64 -7.81
CA VAL A 47 -9.06 4.38 -9.16
C VAL A 47 -8.28 3.06 -9.18
N PRO A 48 -8.38 2.24 -10.23
CA PRO A 48 -7.74 0.92 -10.28
C PRO A 48 -6.22 0.95 -10.09
N SER A 49 -5.58 2.06 -10.46
CA SER A 49 -4.14 2.29 -10.34
C SER A 49 -3.67 2.60 -8.90
N ALA A 50 -4.59 2.87 -7.97
CA ALA A 50 -4.27 3.45 -6.67
C ALA A 50 -4.09 2.52 -5.45
N PRO A 51 -4.30 1.18 -5.43
CA PRO A 51 -4.29 0.48 -4.14
C PRO A 51 -3.06 -0.40 -3.83
N PRO A 52 -1.78 0.03 -3.96
CA PRO A 52 -0.70 -0.77 -3.39
C PRO A 52 -0.83 -1.00 -1.86
N PRO A 53 -1.07 0.04 -1.02
CA PRO A 53 -1.12 -0.15 0.44
C PRO A 53 -2.33 -0.96 0.89
N LEU A 54 -3.53 -0.60 0.41
CA LEU A 54 -4.78 -1.30 0.77
C LEU A 54 -4.72 -2.78 0.37
N LEU A 55 -4.22 -3.09 -0.83
CA LEU A 55 -4.08 -4.47 -1.28
C LEU A 55 -3.05 -5.23 -0.44
N ALA A 56 -1.90 -4.62 -0.14
CA ALA A 56 -0.88 -5.24 0.72
C ALA A 56 -1.47 -5.57 2.10
N PHE A 57 -2.19 -4.65 2.72
CA PHE A 57 -2.84 -4.88 4.01
C PHE A 57 -3.89 -5.99 3.94
N HIS A 58 -4.75 -6.01 2.90
CA HIS A 58 -5.71 -7.09 2.69
C HIS A 58 -5.01 -8.46 2.57
N ILE A 59 -3.89 -8.53 1.87
CA ILE A 59 -3.09 -9.76 1.74
C ILE A 59 -2.47 -10.17 3.07
N PHE A 60 -1.86 -9.24 3.81
CA PHE A 60 -1.22 -9.52 5.10
C PHE A 60 -2.22 -10.00 6.16
N ILE A 61 -3.39 -9.37 6.22
CA ILE A 61 -4.48 -9.79 7.11
C ILE A 61 -4.92 -11.22 6.78
N LYS A 62 -5.14 -11.52 5.48
CA LYS A 62 -5.53 -12.86 5.04
C LYS A 62 -4.45 -13.93 5.25
N ALA A 63 -3.19 -13.56 5.10
CA ALA A 63 -2.06 -14.43 5.36
C ALA A 63 -1.82 -14.68 6.86
N GLY A 64 -2.50 -13.93 7.75
CA GLY A 64 -2.37 -14.10 9.19
C GLY A 64 -0.98 -13.76 9.71
N VAL A 65 -0.30 -12.77 9.10
CA VAL A 65 1.05 -12.40 9.54
C VAL A 65 1.02 -11.80 10.94
N ASN A 66 2.02 -12.13 11.76
CA ASN A 66 2.12 -11.55 13.11
C ASN A 66 2.65 -10.12 13.11
N ALA A 67 3.43 -9.75 12.09
CA ALA A 67 3.98 -8.42 11.87
C ALA A 67 4.26 -8.22 10.38
N PHE A 68 4.35 -6.98 9.94
CA PHE A 68 4.81 -6.60 8.61
C PHE A 68 5.70 -5.36 8.69
N VAL A 69 6.54 -5.15 7.68
CA VAL A 69 7.33 -3.94 7.51
C VAL A 69 6.76 -3.21 6.30
N CYS A 70 6.46 -1.91 6.45
CA CYS A 70 5.89 -1.09 5.41
C CYS A 70 6.74 0.16 5.21
N GLU A 71 7.15 0.39 3.97
CA GLU A 71 7.89 1.59 3.57
C GLU A 71 6.88 2.64 3.09
N ALA A 72 6.95 3.85 3.67
CA ALA A 72 6.18 4.99 3.19
C ALA A 72 6.66 5.37 1.77
N HIS A 73 5.72 5.68 0.87
CA HIS A 73 6.05 6.08 -0.48
C HIS A 73 6.66 7.49 -0.50
N MET A 74 6.03 8.44 0.21
CA MET A 74 6.50 9.81 0.31
C MET A 74 6.19 10.41 1.68
N GLY A 75 7.23 10.86 2.39
CA GLY A 75 7.07 11.50 3.69
C GLY A 75 6.53 10.52 4.74
N GLY A 76 5.36 10.83 5.31
CA GLY A 76 4.72 9.97 6.29
C GLY A 76 3.35 10.45 6.74
N HIS A 77 3.19 11.73 7.09
CA HIS A 77 1.94 12.22 7.70
C HIS A 77 0.69 12.01 6.84
N TYR A 78 0.79 12.24 5.53
CA TYR A 78 -0.29 12.04 4.56
C TYR A 78 -0.04 10.83 3.63
N ASP A 79 0.92 9.97 3.96
CA ASP A 79 1.18 8.78 3.16
C ASP A 79 0.07 7.76 3.40
N ALA A 80 -0.35 7.05 2.35
CA ALA A 80 -1.43 6.07 2.42
C ALA A 80 -1.12 4.88 3.35
N THR A 81 0.13 4.71 3.77
CA THR A 81 0.55 3.71 4.77
C THR A 81 0.31 4.15 6.22
N ASN A 82 0.07 5.45 6.48
CA ASN A 82 -0.08 6.03 7.82
C ASN A 82 -1.52 5.92 8.35
N ILE A 83 -2.01 4.68 8.47
CA ILE A 83 -3.39 4.38 8.92
C ILE A 83 -3.44 3.60 10.25
N PHE A 84 -2.29 3.42 10.90
CA PHE A 84 -2.18 2.62 12.13
C PHE A 84 -1.96 3.53 13.35
N ASP A 85 -2.66 3.25 14.45
CA ASP A 85 -2.65 4.10 15.64
C ASP A 85 -1.31 4.09 16.41
N SER A 86 -0.57 2.99 16.37
CA SER A 86 0.68 2.84 17.14
C SER A 86 1.70 1.92 16.44
N PRO A 87 2.20 2.30 15.25
CA PRO A 87 3.26 1.56 14.58
C PRO A 87 4.62 1.78 15.26
N VAL A 88 5.52 0.81 15.14
CA VAL A 88 6.94 1.05 15.41
C VAL A 88 7.54 1.82 14.23
N LEU A 89 7.99 3.04 14.48
CA LEU A 89 8.50 3.93 13.43
C LEU A 89 10.02 3.86 13.32
N PHE A 90 10.51 3.74 12.09
CA PHE A 90 11.92 3.88 11.76
C PHE A 90 12.09 4.96 10.68
N VAL A 91 12.82 6.02 11.00
CA VAL A 91 13.09 7.13 10.08
C VAL A 91 14.56 7.11 9.70
N ARG A 92 14.85 6.99 8.40
CA ARG A 92 16.23 7.01 7.87
C ARG A 92 16.52 8.34 7.19
N GLY A 93 17.46 9.11 7.74
CA GLY A 93 18.09 10.26 7.08
C GLY A 93 17.11 11.36 6.65
N LEU A 94 16.91 12.37 7.50
CA LEU A 94 16.09 13.53 7.17
C LEU A 94 16.86 14.49 6.25
N LYS A 95 16.44 14.61 4.99
CA LYS A 95 16.86 15.67 4.06
C LYS A 95 15.64 16.39 3.52
N ARG A 96 15.62 17.71 3.62
CA ARG A 96 14.52 18.56 3.09
C ARG A 96 14.53 18.49 1.55
N HIS A 97 13.42 18.05 0.96
CA HIS A 97 13.18 18.14 -0.48
C HIS A 97 12.12 19.22 -0.72
N TRP A 98 12.51 20.34 -1.35
CA TRP A 98 11.70 21.58 -1.39
C TRP A 98 10.62 21.61 -2.50
N SER A 99 10.47 20.52 -3.26
CA SER A 99 9.65 20.48 -4.48
C SER A 99 8.25 19.85 -4.31
N ILE A 100 7.82 19.50 -3.09
CA ILE A 100 6.58 18.72 -2.85
C ILE A 100 5.48 19.54 -2.13
N LEU A 101 5.66 20.86 -1.97
CA LEU A 101 4.67 21.74 -1.33
C LEU A 101 4.39 23.03 -2.13
N SER A 102 4.32 22.91 -3.46
CA SER A 102 3.89 23.98 -4.37
C SER A 102 2.47 23.77 -4.85
#